data_AF-A0ABF7R3B1-F1
#
_entry.id   AF-A0ABF7R3B1-F1
#
_cell.length_a   1.000
_cell.length_b   1.000
_cell.length_c   1.000
_cell.angle_alpha   90.00
_cell.angle_beta   90.00
_cell.angle_gamma   90.00
#
_symmetry.space_group_name_H-M   'P 1'
#
loop_
_entity.id
_entity.type
_entity.pdbx_description
1 polymer ?
#
loop_
_entity_poly.entity_id
_entity_poly.type
_entity_poly.pdbx_seq_one_letter_code
_entity_poly.pdbx_strand_id
1 'polypeptide(L)'
;MDMVDDFPDLSQYENILIGHPIWWGIPLRMIASVIDDLNLNGKTLTGFATSGGSTYGRSQSYFARTVEQNGYDVTLNQGTILSNNDGQIATWLKSLTLK
;
A
#
# COMPACT_ATOMS: atom_id res chain seq x y z
N MET A 1 13.69 6.28 26.12
CA MET A 1 12.64 6.80 25.22
C MET A 1 12.87 6.02 23.95
N ASP A 2 12.36 4.81 23.95
CA ASP A 2 12.78 3.82 22.97
C ASP A 2 11.98 4.12 21.71
N MET A 3 12.66 4.65 20.70
CA MET A 3 12.14 4.59 19.34
C MET A 3 12.06 3.11 19.01
N VAL A 4 10.84 2.63 18.81
CA VAL A 4 10.59 1.28 18.31
C VAL A 4 11.00 1.31 16.84
N ASP A 5 12.26 1.00 16.56
CA ASP A 5 12.82 0.89 15.21
C ASP A 5 12.41 -0.42 14.50
N ASP A 6 11.60 -1.26 15.15
CA ASP A 6 11.07 -2.49 14.55
C ASP A 6 9.61 -2.30 14.10
N PHE A 7 9.38 -2.47 12.81
CA PHE A 7 8.02 -2.68 12.29
C PHE A 7 7.40 -3.93 12.93
N PRO A 8 6.06 -3.97 13.11
CA PRO A 8 5.39 -5.13 13.67
C PRO A 8 5.62 -6.37 12.81
N ASP A 9 5.75 -7.54 13.44
CA ASP A 9 5.84 -8.81 12.71
C ASP A 9 4.58 -9.03 11.86
N LEU A 10 4.78 -9.12 10.55
CA LEU A 10 3.73 -9.35 9.58
C LEU A 10 3.52 -10.83 9.24
N SER A 11 4.21 -11.77 9.88
CA SER A 11 4.19 -13.20 9.57
C SER A 11 2.76 -13.78 9.47
N GLN A 12 1.88 -13.39 10.39
CA GLN A 12 0.48 -13.84 10.48
C GLN A 12 -0.47 -13.22 9.43
N TYR A 13 -0.02 -12.19 8.69
CA TYR A 13 -0.88 -11.47 7.75
C TYR A 13 -0.56 -11.84 6.31
N GLU A 14 -1.57 -12.28 5.58
CA GLU A 14 -1.44 -12.58 4.15
C GLU A 14 -1.74 -11.35 3.28
N ASN A 15 -2.58 -10.44 3.78
CA ASN A 15 -3.01 -9.24 3.05
C ASN A 15 -2.55 -7.98 3.80
N ILE A 16 -1.80 -7.12 3.12
CA ILE A 16 -1.27 -5.86 3.64
C ILE A 16 -1.92 -4.70 2.91
N LEU A 17 -2.55 -3.80 3.66
CA LEU A 17 -3.18 -2.58 3.16
C LEU A 17 -2.38 -1.37 3.63
N ILE A 18 -1.87 -0.55 2.70
CA ILE A 18 -1.12 0.67 3.03
C ILE A 18 -1.93 1.90 2.60
N GLY A 19 -2.37 2.68 3.59
CA GLY A 19 -3.02 3.97 3.38
C GLY A 19 -2.01 5.11 3.39
N HIS A 20 -2.09 6.02 2.42
CA HIS A 20 -1.24 7.21 2.38
C HIS A 20 -1.97 8.44 1.80
N PRO A 21 -1.60 9.68 2.14
CA PRO A 21 -2.06 10.84 1.37
C PRO A 21 -1.34 10.89 0.01
N ILE A 22 -1.97 11.48 -1.01
CA ILE A 22 -1.28 11.82 -2.27
C ILE A 22 -0.62 13.19 -2.16
N TRP A 23 0.70 13.24 -2.33
CA TRP A 23 1.47 14.48 -2.46
C TRP A 23 2.07 14.55 -3.87
N TRP A 24 1.64 15.55 -4.66
CA TRP A 24 2.06 15.74 -6.06
C TRP A 24 1.88 14.50 -6.96
N GLY A 25 0.88 13.66 -6.68
CA GLY A 25 0.55 12.45 -7.45
C GLY A 25 1.22 11.16 -6.97
N ILE A 26 2.16 11.22 -6.02
CA ILE A 26 2.86 10.04 -5.48
C ILE A 26 2.69 9.94 -3.96
N PRO A 27 2.92 8.76 -3.35
CA PRO A 27 3.11 8.67 -1.91
C PRO A 27 4.30 9.52 -1.44
N LEU A 28 4.30 9.91 -0.16
CA LEU A 28 5.49 10.44 0.50
C LEU A 28 6.63 9.42 0.43
N ARG A 29 7.89 9.90 0.33
CA ARG A 29 9.08 9.04 0.30
C ARG A 29 9.18 8.07 1.47
N MET A 30 8.63 8.42 2.63
CA MET A 30 8.58 7.52 3.80
C MET A 30 7.84 6.21 3.52
N ILE A 31 6.90 6.18 2.57
CA ILE A 31 6.19 4.95 2.21
C ILE A 31 7.12 3.96 1.51
N ALA A 32 8.13 4.41 0.75
CA ALA A 32 9.14 3.48 0.23
C ALA A 32 9.92 2.83 1.36
N SER A 33 10.43 3.60 2.32
CA SER A 33 11.14 3.04 3.48
C SER A 33 10.29 2.02 4.23
N VAL A 34 8.99 2.30 4.43
CA VAL A 34 8.06 1.32 5.01
C VAL A 34 7.98 0.05 4.16
N ILE A 35 7.87 0.14 2.83
CA ILE A 35 7.80 -1.05 1.96
C ILE A 35 9.15 -1.80 1.93
N ASP A 36 10.27 -1.09 2.06
CA ASP A 36 11.63 -1.65 2.07
C ASP A 36 11.90 -2.42 3.36
N ASP A 37 11.36 -1.97 4.48
CA ASP A 37 11.61 -2.57 5.80
C ASP A 37 10.60 -3.69 6.15
N LEU A 38 9.55 -3.90 5.34
CA LEU A 38 8.54 -4.94 5.56
C LEU A 38 8.84 -6.21 4.76
N ASN A 39 8.83 -7.38 5.41
CA ASN A 39 8.88 -8.65 4.70
C ASN A 39 7.53 -8.96 4.02
N LEU A 40 7.46 -8.69 2.71
CA LEU A 40 6.24 -8.86 1.90
C LEU A 40 6.19 -10.16 1.08
N ASN A 41 7.18 -11.05 1.22
CA ASN A 41 7.22 -12.30 0.47
C ASN A 41 6.00 -13.20 0.75
N GLY A 42 5.40 -13.71 -0.32
CA GLY A 42 4.18 -14.52 -0.31
C GLY A 42 2.89 -13.73 -0.02
N LYS A 43 2.97 -12.43 0.26
CA LYS A 43 1.82 -11.62 0.69
C LYS A 43 1.12 -10.94 -0.49
N THR A 44 -0.06 -10.39 -0.22
CA THR A 44 -0.80 -9.52 -1.13
C THR A 44 -0.73 -8.09 -0.62
N LEU A 45 -0.15 -7.17 -1.40
CA LEU A 45 -0.07 -5.75 -1.07
C LEU A 45 -1.14 -4.96 -1.82
N THR A 46 -1.84 -4.07 -1.12
CA THR A 46 -2.78 -3.12 -1.73
C THR A 46 -2.58 -1.73 -1.15
N GLY A 47 -2.33 -0.76 -2.01
CA GLY A 47 -2.28 0.65 -1.61
C GLY A 47 -3.63 1.35 -1.74
N PHE A 48 -3.91 2.31 -0.87
CA PHE A 48 -5.02 3.25 -1.05
C PHE A 48 -4.62 4.64 -0.60
N ALA A 49 -5.30 5.66 -1.12
CA ALA A 49 -5.01 7.02 -0.74
C ALA A 49 -6.22 7.93 -0.61
N THR A 50 -6.02 9.03 0.09
CA THR A 50 -6.90 10.21 0.05
C THR A 50 -6.26 11.27 -0.83
N SER A 51 -7.06 12.02 -1.59
CA SER A 51 -6.55 13.10 -2.44
C SER A 51 -7.56 14.25 -2.57
N GLY A 52 -7.06 15.45 -2.88
CA GLY A 52 -7.89 16.60 -3.25
C GLY A 52 -8.23 16.69 -4.75
N GLY A 53 -8.07 15.60 -5.51
CA GLY A 53 -8.34 15.57 -6.96
C GLY A 53 -7.35 14.77 -7.82
N SER A 54 -6.33 14.15 -7.22
CA SER A 54 -5.40 13.26 -7.93
C SER A 54 -5.93 11.83 -8.02
N THR A 55 -5.60 11.14 -9.11
CA THR A 55 -5.87 9.70 -9.28
C THR A 55 -4.72 8.85 -8.72
N TYR A 56 -4.95 7.54 -8.55
CA TYR A 56 -3.98 6.64 -7.94
C TYR A 56 -2.85 6.18 -8.89
N GLY A 57 -2.93 6.43 -10.20
CA GLY A 57 -2.04 5.79 -11.18
C GLY A 57 -0.53 6.03 -10.96
N ARG A 58 -0.14 7.24 -10.60
CA ARG A 58 1.27 7.57 -10.28
C ARG A 58 1.72 6.91 -8.96
N SER A 59 0.81 6.78 -7.99
CA SER A 59 1.08 6.07 -6.74
C SER A 59 1.19 4.56 -6.96
N GLN A 60 0.34 3.98 -7.82
CA GLN A 60 0.43 2.58 -8.24
C GLN A 60 1.79 2.27 -8.87
N SER A 61 2.25 3.13 -9.78
CA SER A 61 3.55 2.95 -10.44
C SER A 61 4.72 3.01 -9.45
N TYR A 62 4.59 3.83 -8.41
CA TYR A 62 5.58 3.92 -7.34
C TYR A 62 5.63 2.63 -6.52
N PHE A 63 4.47 2.10 -6.08
CA PHE A 63 4.39 0.84 -5.35
C PHE A 63 4.97 -0.33 -6.15
N ALA A 64 4.58 -0.45 -7.42
CA ALA A 64 5.09 -1.50 -8.31
C ALA A 64 6.61 -1.45 -8.42
N ARG A 65 7.18 -0.25 -8.61
CA ARG A 65 8.63 -0.06 -8.70
C ARG A 65 9.35 -0.41 -7.40
N THR A 66 8.85 0.04 -6.24
CA THR A 66 9.50 -0.23 -4.96
C THR A 66 9.52 -1.74 -4.66
N VAL A 67 8.39 -2.41 -4.88
CA VAL A 67 8.29 -3.87 -4.75
C VAL A 67 9.27 -4.59 -5.67
N GLU A 68 9.32 -4.21 -6.95
CA GLU A 68 10.23 -4.80 -7.93
C GLU A 68 11.70 -4.63 -7.53
N GLN A 69 12.06 -3.45 -7.01
CA GLN A 69 13.42 -3.15 -6.55
C GLN A 69 13.85 -3.99 -5.34
N ASN A 70 12.91 -4.37 -4.48
CA ASN A 70 13.19 -5.21 -3.30
C ASN A 70 13.24 -6.71 -3.64
N GLY A 71 12.82 -7.11 -4.84
CA GLY A 71 12.83 -8.51 -5.28
C GLY A 71 11.87 -9.41 -4.49
N TYR A 72 10.85 -8.83 -3.86
CA TYR A 72 9.86 -9.58 -3.09
C TYR A 72 8.88 -10.32 -4.00
N ASP A 73 8.57 -11.57 -3.65
CA ASP A 73 7.43 -12.30 -4.23
C ASP A 73 6.14 -11.78 -3.60
N VAL A 74 5.51 -10.77 -4.20
CA VAL A 74 4.29 -10.15 -3.67
C VAL A 74 3.25 -9.94 -4.76
N THR A 75 2.00 -10.26 -4.44
CA THR A 75 0.87 -9.95 -5.31
C THR A 75 0.45 -8.50 -5.08
N LEU A 76 0.70 -7.61 -6.04
CA LEU A 76 0.26 -6.22 -5.95
C LEU A 76 -1.13 -6.04 -6.59
N ASN A 77 -2.13 -5.72 -5.77
CA ASN A 77 -3.46 -5.34 -6.26
C ASN A 77 -3.47 -3.90 -6.81
N GLN A 78 -4.49 -3.61 -7.61
CA GLN A 78 -4.78 -2.24 -8.05
C GLN A 78 -5.28 -1.41 -6.86
N GLY A 79 -4.53 -0.38 -6.51
CA GLY A 79 -4.90 0.58 -5.47
C GLY A 79 -5.91 1.61 -5.96
N THR A 80 -6.45 2.38 -5.02
CA THR A 80 -7.56 3.32 -5.27
C THR A 80 -7.45 4.63 -4.48
N ILE A 81 -8.29 5.61 -4.84
CA ILE A 81 -8.59 6.77 -4.01
C ILE A 81 -9.87 6.49 -3.23
N LEU A 82 -9.83 6.66 -1.92
CA LEU A 82 -11.00 6.60 -1.05
C LEU A 82 -11.31 8.02 -0.54
N SER A 83 -12.55 8.47 -0.76
CA SER A 83 -13.04 9.77 -0.30
C SER A 83 -14.27 9.57 0.61
N ASN A 84 -14.02 9.24 1.88
CA ASN A 84 -15.00 9.13 2.99
C ASN A 84 -16.41 8.64 2.60
N ASN A 85 -16.50 7.52 1.87
CA ASN A 85 -17.76 6.94 1.45
C ASN A 85 -17.72 5.42 1.65
N ASP A 86 -18.53 4.91 2.58
CA ASP A 86 -18.59 3.49 2.95
C ASP A 86 -18.93 2.57 1.78
N GLY A 87 -19.76 3.04 0.83
CA GLY A 87 -20.12 2.28 -0.36
C GLY A 87 -18.94 2.05 -1.31
N GLN A 88 -18.04 3.03 -1.42
CA GLN A 88 -16.80 2.89 -2.19
C GLN A 88 -15.86 1.87 -1.55
N ILE A 89 -15.74 1.88 -0.22
CA ILE A 89 -14.87 0.96 0.51
C ILE A 89 -15.34 -0.48 0.29
N ALA A 90 -16.63 -0.76 0.48
CA ALA A 90 -17.18 -2.10 0.29
C ALA A 90 -17.02 -2.61 -1.16
N THR A 91 -17.21 -1.72 -2.14
CA THR A 91 -17.04 -2.06 -3.56
C THR A 91 -15.58 -2.36 -3.88
N TRP A 92 -14.68 -1.53 -3.38
CA TRP A 92 -13.25 -1.69 -3.59
C TRP A 92 -12.72 -2.97 -2.95
N LEU A 93 -13.08 -3.27 -1.69
CA LEU A 93 -12.67 -4.51 -1.03
C LEU A 93 -13.08 -5.76 -1.81
N LYS A 94 -14.27 -5.77 -2.42
CA LYS A 94 -14.74 -6.88 -3.28
C LYS A 94 -13.95 -7.03 -4.58
N SER A 95 -13.26 -5.98 -5.02
CA SER A 95 -12.42 -6.02 -6.24
C SER A 95 -11.00 -6.54 -5.97
N LEU A 96 -10.59 -6.59 -4.71
CA LEU A 96 -9.26 -7.04 -4.33
C LEU A 96 -9.16 -8.57 -4.38
N THR A 97 -8.03 -9.07 -4.85
CA THR A 97 -7.67 -10.47 -4.63
C THR A 97 -7.08 -10.56 -3.24
N LEU A 98 -7.88 -11.04 -2.28
CA LEU A 98 -7.47 -11.28 -0.90
C LEU A 98 -7.26 -12.79 -0.70
N LYS A 99 -6.20 -13.16 0.02
CA LYS A 99 -5.94 -14.54 0.46
C LYS A 99 -6.67 -14.83 1.76
#